data_AF-A0A434ZBW2-F1
#
_entry.id   AF-A0A434ZBW2-F1
#
_cell.length_a   1.000
_cell.length_b   1.000
_cell.length_c   1.000
_cell.angle_alpha   90.00
_cell.angle_beta   90.00
_cell.angle_gamma   90.00
#
_symmetry.space_group_name_H-M   'P 1'
#
loop_
_entity.id
_entity.type
_entity.pdbx_description
1 polymer ?
#
loop_
_entity_poly.entity_id
_entity_poly.type
_entity_poly.pdbx_seq_one_letter_code
_entity_poly.pdbx_strand_id
1 'polypeptide(L)' 'MGTHNSVVPGWEFLAEDEAIDAAIDKYGKDPTTSVAYCAFETFGDRGGPEHRFWFDLFVKLTKSDHVGWA' A
#
# COMPACT_ATOMS: atom_id res chain seq x y z
N MET A 1 -15.63 -7.80 -17.99
CA MET A 1 -14.58 -6.84 -17.59
C MET A 1 -15.02 -6.28 -16.25
N GLY A 2 -14.44 -6.80 -15.17
CA GLY A 2 -14.75 -6.30 -13.83
C GLY A 2 -14.24 -4.87 -13.73
N THR A 3 -15.07 -3.96 -13.22
CA THR A 3 -14.62 -2.64 -12.79
C THR A 3 -13.54 -2.85 -11.75
N HIS A 4 -12.27 -2.63 -12.12
CA HIS A 4 -11.17 -2.58 -11.15
C HIS A 4 -11.37 -1.33 -10.30
N ASN A 5 -12.19 -1.46 -9.26
CA ASN A 5 -12.28 -0.46 -8.22
C ASN A 5 -10.94 -0.51 -7.49
N SER A 6 -10.19 0.59 -7.54
CA SER A 6 -8.93 0.72 -6.83
C SER A 6 -9.09 0.32 -5.35
N VAL A 7 -8.04 -0.25 -4.78
CA VAL A 7 -8.02 -0.68 -3.38
C VAL A 7 -8.25 0.50 -2.45
N VAL A 8 -7.64 1.64 -2.77
CA VAL A 8 -7.88 2.93 -2.10
C VAL A 8 -8.18 3.99 -3.16
N PRO A 9 -9.44 4.43 -3.29
CA PRO A 9 -9.79 5.44 -4.29
C PRO A 9 -8.97 6.72 -4.13
N GLY A 10 -8.40 7.21 -5.23
CA GLY A 10 -7.61 8.44 -5.26
C GLY A 10 -6.17 8.31 -4.74
N TRP A 11 -5.67 7.07 -4.61
CA TRP A 11 -4.29 6.78 -4.20
C TRP A 11 -3.24 7.57 -5.02
N GLU A 12 -3.54 7.92 -6.28
CA GLU A 12 -2.65 8.70 -7.15
C GLU A 12 -2.31 10.09 -6.60
N PHE A 13 -3.13 10.62 -5.69
CA PHE A 13 -3.01 11.96 -5.12
C PHE A 13 -2.60 11.96 -3.65
N LEU A 14 -2.46 10.78 -3.03
CA LEU A 14 -2.09 10.67 -1.62
C LEU A 14 -0.59 10.86 -1.44
N ALA A 15 -0.21 11.62 -0.42
CA ALA A 15 1.13 11.54 0.15
C ALA A 15 1.34 10.15 0.81
N GLU A 16 2.61 9.81 1.10
CA GLU A 16 2.93 8.48 1.64
C GLU A 16 2.26 8.22 3.00
N ASP A 17 2.22 9.23 3.88
CA ASP A 17 1.56 9.17 5.18
C ASP A 17 0.03 9.04 5.05
N GLU A 18 -0.57 9.82 4.15
CA GLU A 18 -2.01 9.72 3.86
C GLU A 18 -2.39 8.34 3.28
N ALA A 19 -1.53 7.77 2.44
CA ALA A 19 -1.71 6.44 1.88
C ALA A 19 -1.58 5.34 2.95
N ILE A 20 -0.66 5.49 3.89
CA ILE A 20 -0.52 4.60 5.04
C ILE A 20 -1.79 4.66 5.91
N ASP A 21 -2.24 5.86 6.27
CA ASP A 21 -3.44 6.05 7.08
C ASP A 21 -4.68 5.47 6.40
N ALA A 22 -4.84 5.70 5.09
CA ALA A 22 -5.94 5.12 4.32
C ALA A 22 -5.90 3.58 4.27
N ALA A 23 -4.70 2.99 4.17
CA ALA A 23 -4.53 1.54 4.24
C ALA A 23 -4.88 1.00 5.64
N ILE A 24 -4.47 1.70 6.71
CA ILE A 24 -4.80 1.36 8.09
C ILE A 24 -6.32 1.47 8.33
N ASP A 25 -6.95 2.54 7.87
CA ASP A 25 -8.40 2.73 7.99
C ASP A 25 -9.19 1.62 7.30
N LYS A 26 -8.68 1.13 6.15
CA LYS A 26 -9.31 0.04 5.40
C LYS A 26 -9.16 -1.33 6.08
N TYR A 27 -7.96 -1.67 6.58
CA TYR A 27 -7.66 -3.03 7.04
C TYR A 27 -7.55 -3.19 8.57
N GLY A 28 -7.41 -2.10 9.32
CA GLY A 28 -7.28 -2.08 10.77
C GLY A 28 -6.03 -2.82 11.28
N LYS A 29 -4.93 -2.81 10.51
CA LYS A 29 -3.65 -3.44 10.87
C LYS A 29 -2.55 -2.39 11.05
N ASP A 30 -1.38 -2.83 11.51
CA ASP A 30 -0.18 -1.99 11.53
C ASP A 30 0.16 -1.47 10.11
N PRO A 31 0.93 -0.37 10.00
CA PRO A 31 1.24 0.25 8.71
C PRO A 31 1.75 -0.73 7.65
N THR A 32 2.73 -1.55 8.02
CA THR A 32 3.40 -2.47 7.09
C THR A 32 2.43 -3.55 6.59
N THR A 33 1.66 -4.17 7.48
CA THR A 33 0.66 -5.18 7.09
C THR A 33 -0.47 -4.60 6.25
N SER A 34 -0.97 -3.42 6.62
CA SER A 34 -2.04 -2.73 5.89
C SER A 34 -1.62 -2.41 4.44
N VAL A 35 -0.42 -1.84 4.27
CA VAL A 35 0.13 -1.52 2.94
C VAL A 35 0.43 -2.80 2.13
N ALA A 36 0.88 -3.89 2.78
CA ALA A 36 1.09 -5.17 2.12
C ALA A 36 -0.22 -5.74 1.52
N TYR A 37 -1.35 -5.56 2.20
CA TYR A 37 -2.65 -5.98 1.67
C TYR A 37 -3.08 -5.15 0.47
N CYS A 38 -2.81 -3.84 0.44
CA CYS A 38 -3.03 -3.03 -0.76
C CYS A 38 -2.24 -3.54 -1.97
N ALA A 39 -0.96 -3.87 -1.78
CA ALA A 39 -0.11 -4.42 -2.84
C ALA A 39 -0.61 -5.81 -3.30
N PHE A 40 -1.10 -6.63 -2.37
CA PHE A 40 -1.63 -7.96 -2.67
C PHE A 40 -2.93 -7.91 -3.49
N GLU A 41 -3.88 -7.03 -3.13
CA GLU A 41 -5.15 -6.92 -3.87
C GLU A 41 -4.97 -6.38 -5.29
N THR A 42 -3.96 -5.55 -5.52
CA THR A 42 -3.60 -5.02 -6.84
C THR A 42 -2.71 -5.96 -7.66
N PHE A 43 -2.28 -7.09 -7.08
CA PHE A 43 -1.39 -8.05 -7.74
C PHE A 43 -1.97 -8.65 -9.03
N GLY A 44 -3.30 -8.70 -9.17
CA GLY A 44 -3.97 -9.15 -10.39
C GLY A 44 -3.63 -8.30 -11.62
N ASP A 45 -3.34 -7.01 -11.44
CA ASP A 45 -2.74 -6.13 -12.44
C ASP A 45 -1.26 -5.92 -12.11
N ARG A 46 -0.50 -7.02 -12.14
CA ARG A 46 0.88 -7.04 -11.68
C ARG A 46 1.74 -6.04 -12.47
N GLY A 47 2.23 -5.02 -11.79
CA GLY A 47 3.01 -3.95 -12.41
C GLY A 47 2.17 -2.80 -12.98
N GLY A 48 0.86 -2.82 -12.77
CA GLY A 48 0.00 -1.65 -12.86
C GLY A 48 0.47 -0.54 -11.90
N PRO A 49 0.10 0.71 -12.19
CA PRO A 49 0.60 1.87 -11.46
C PRO A 49 0.21 1.82 -9.97
N GLU A 50 -1.00 1.34 -9.66
CA GLU A 50 -1.47 1.18 -8.27
C GLU A 50 -0.69 0.08 -7.53
N HIS A 51 -0.47 -1.08 -8.16
CA HIS A 51 0.35 -2.13 -7.56
C HIS A 51 1.77 -1.65 -7.28
N ARG A 52 2.40 -0.94 -8.23
CA ARG A 52 3.75 -0.41 -8.03
C ARG A 52 3.81 0.57 -6.87
N PHE A 53 2.84 1.47 -6.78
CA PHE A 53 2.74 2.42 -5.68
C PHE A 53 2.70 1.72 -4.31
N TRP A 54 1.78 0.78 -4.12
CA TRP A 54 1.65 0.06 -2.84
C TRP A 54 2.86 -0.83 -2.55
N PHE A 55 3.42 -1.49 -3.55
CA PHE A 55 4.59 -2.34 -3.38
C PHE A 55 5.83 -1.52 -3.01
N ASP A 56 6.05 -0.37 -3.66
CA ASP A 56 7.19 0.51 -3.35
C ASP A 56 7.07 1.08 -1.93
N LEU A 57 5.85 1.45 -1.52
CA LEU A 57 5.58 1.92 -0.16
C LEU A 57 5.83 0.82 0.89
N PHE A 58 5.40 -0.42 0.62
CA PHE A 58 5.70 -1.58 1.47
C PHE A 58 7.21 -1.80 1.63
N VAL A 59 7.97 -1.71 0.53
CA VAL A 59 9.44 -1.84 0.57
C VAL A 59 10.09 -0.70 1.36
N LYS A 60 9.54 0.52 1.33
CA LYS A 60 10.03 1.63 2.16
C LYS A 60 9.78 1.36 3.64
N LEU A 61 8.57 0.96 4.02
CA LEU A 61 8.21 0.68 5.41
C LEU A 61 9.05 -0.44 6.02
N THR A 62 9.20 -1.57 5.31
CA THR A 62 10.03 -2.69 5.78
C THR A 62 11.48 -2.27 5.99
N LYS A 63 12.05 -1.41 5.14
CA LYS A 63 13.40 -0.87 5.33
C LYS A 63 13.51 0.06 6.53
N SER A 64 12.49 0.89 6.79
CA SER A 64 12.44 1.78 7.96
C SER A 64 12.34 1.01 9.27
N ASP A 65 11.55 -0.06 9.32
CA ASP A 65 11.42 -0.94 10.49
C ASP A 65 12.75 -1.63 10.85
N HIS A 66 13.62 -1.87 9.85
CA HIS A 66 14.94 -2.46 10.07
C HIS A 66 15.99 -1.50 10.65
N VAL A 67 15.77 -0.18 10.67
CA VAL A 67 16.74 0.80 11.20
C VAL A 67 16.69 0.89 12.74
N GLY A 68 15.70 0.27 13.39
CA GLY A 68 15.49 0.31 14.84
C GLY A 68 16.15 -0.80 15.68
N TRP A 69 16.92 -1.72 15.09
CA TRP A 69 17.61 -2.78 15.84
C TRP A 69 19.13 -2.58 15.88
N ALA A 70 19.57 -1.55 16.61
CA ALA A 70 20.96 -1.35 17.00
C ALA A 70 21.06 -1.19 18.53
#